data_AF-A0A7W0ZD21-F1
#
_entry.id   AF-A0A7W0ZD21-F1
#
_cell.length_a   1.000
_cell.length_b   1.000
_cell.length_c   1.000
_cell.angle_alpha   90.00
_cell.angle_beta   90.00
_cell.angle_gamma   90.00
#
_symmetry.space_group_name_H-M   'P 1'
#
loop_
_entity.id
_entity.type
_entity.pdbx_description
1 polymer ?
#
loop_
_entity_poly.entity_id
_entity_poly.type
_entity_poly.pdbx_seq_one_letter_code
_entity_poly.pdbx_strand_id
1 'polypeptide(L)'
;MFLRKSASLIAAVSLAGAATVVGTAGTAQAAACTGVQMTPADNVTTTVNAKPRSTVFCLAAGVYQVKSTIEPKAGMKFFGAPGAVLDGATATSTTDGFNGSANGATGVTLDGFEVRNFRVGVRAGRDWLITNNN
;
A
#
# COMPACT_ATOMS: atom_id res chain seq x y z
N MET A 1 -48.84 54.67 34.24
CA MET A 1 -48.95 53.57 35.23
C MET A 1 -49.06 52.27 34.43
N PHE A 2 -48.09 51.37 34.27
CA PHE A 2 -46.75 51.19 34.83
C PHE A 2 -45.78 50.63 33.77
N LEU A 3 -44.54 51.07 33.87
CA LEU A 3 -43.31 50.62 33.21
C LEU A 3 -42.80 49.31 33.83
N ARG A 4 -42.39 48.31 33.02
CA ARG A 4 -41.48 47.19 33.37
C ARG A 4 -40.93 46.60 32.06
N LYS A 5 -39.67 46.18 31.87
CA LYS A 5 -38.42 46.11 32.65
C LYS A 5 -37.33 45.74 31.61
N SER A 6 -36.15 46.35 31.71
CA SER A 6 -34.98 46.03 30.88
C SER A 6 -34.37 44.68 31.24
N ALA A 7 -33.79 43.97 30.26
CA ALA A 7 -32.74 42.97 30.47
C ALA A 7 -31.84 42.87 29.22
N SER A 8 -30.61 43.36 29.33
CA SER A 8 -29.51 43.14 28.38
C SER A 8 -28.94 41.73 28.54
N LEU A 9 -28.59 41.06 27.44
CA LEU A 9 -27.69 39.88 27.44
C LEU A 9 -26.80 39.89 26.18
N ILE A 10 -25.57 40.37 26.40
CA ILE A 10 -24.25 39.85 26.01
C ILE A 10 -24.06 39.17 24.64
N ALA A 11 -23.04 39.70 23.96
CA ALA A 11 -22.36 39.35 22.73
C ALA A 11 -22.03 37.86 22.46
N ALA A 12 -21.98 37.52 21.17
CA ALA A 12 -20.95 36.63 20.63
C ALA A 12 -20.52 37.16 19.26
N VAL A 13 -19.35 37.82 19.22
CA VAL A 13 -18.65 38.13 17.96
C VAL A 13 -17.91 36.85 17.57
N SER A 14 -18.41 36.13 16.57
CA SER A 14 -17.71 34.98 16.01
C SER A 14 -16.61 35.47 15.05
N LEU A 15 -15.36 35.45 15.51
CA LEU A 15 -14.19 35.54 14.64
C LEU A 15 -14.08 34.24 13.84
N ALA A 16 -14.50 34.25 12.57
CA ALA A 16 -14.17 33.17 11.65
C ALA A 16 -12.70 33.30 11.26
N GLY A 17 -11.83 32.51 11.90
CA GLY A 17 -10.42 32.40 11.52
C GLY A 17 -10.29 31.76 10.13
N ALA A 18 -9.62 32.46 9.21
CA ALA A 18 -9.24 31.88 7.93
C ALA A 18 -8.12 30.84 8.15
N ALA A 19 -8.45 29.56 7.98
CA ALA A 19 -7.46 28.50 7.98
C ALA A 19 -6.66 28.55 6.66
N THR A 20 -5.40 28.98 6.72
CA THR A 20 -4.44 28.82 5.63
C THR A 20 -4.13 27.34 5.47
N VAL A 21 -4.61 26.74 4.38
CA VAL A 21 -4.24 25.36 4.01
C VAL A 21 -2.80 25.40 3.50
N VAL A 22 -1.84 24.94 4.31
CA VAL A 22 -0.48 24.69 3.85
C VAL A 22 -0.52 23.44 2.97
N GLY A 23 -0.32 23.61 1.67
CA GLY A 23 -0.20 22.51 0.74
C GLY A 23 1.06 21.70 1.00
N THR A 24 0.91 20.52 1.60
CA THR A 24 1.94 19.48 1.54
C THR A 24 1.83 18.78 0.19
N ALA A 25 2.76 19.10 -0.71
CA ALA A 25 3.00 18.33 -1.91
C ALA A 25 3.33 16.88 -1.54
N GLY A 26 2.70 15.92 -2.20
CA GLY A 26 3.09 14.50 -2.16
C GLY A 26 2.03 13.50 -1.73
N THR A 27 0.75 13.68 -2.08
CA THR A 27 -0.12 12.51 -2.27
C THR A 27 -0.29 12.30 -3.76
N ALA A 28 0.72 11.64 -4.37
CA ALA A 28 0.44 10.91 -5.59
C ALA A 28 -0.68 9.93 -5.22
N GLN A 29 -1.89 10.22 -5.68
CA GLN A 29 -3.08 9.46 -5.40
C GLN A 29 -2.85 8.07 -5.99
N ALA A 30 -2.31 7.16 -5.17
CA ALA A 30 -2.41 5.75 -5.44
C ALA A 30 -3.88 5.51 -5.72
N ALA A 31 -4.21 4.94 -6.88
CA ALA A 31 -5.57 4.50 -7.14
C ALA A 31 -6.05 3.74 -5.90
N ALA A 32 -7.27 4.06 -5.42
CA ALA A 32 -7.79 3.46 -4.20
C ALA A 32 -7.89 1.94 -4.38
N CYS A 33 -6.83 1.23 -3.98
CA CYS A 33 -6.73 -0.20 -4.10
C CYS A 33 -7.64 -0.83 -3.04
N THR A 34 -8.61 -1.62 -3.50
CA THR A 34 -9.55 -2.32 -2.63
C THR A 34 -9.09 -3.77 -2.47
N GLY A 35 -8.74 -4.15 -1.24
CA GLY A 35 -8.17 -5.46 -0.93
C GLY A 35 -7.52 -5.48 0.44
N VAL A 36 -6.68 -6.47 0.67
CA VAL A 36 -5.85 -6.58 1.88
C VAL A 36 -4.88 -5.41 1.90
N GLN A 37 -5.10 -4.48 2.83
CA GLN A 37 -4.20 -3.36 3.05
C GLN A 37 -2.94 -3.87 3.74
N MET A 38 -1.78 -3.53 3.18
CA MET A 38 -0.47 -3.88 3.71
C MET A 38 0.34 -2.62 3.92
N THR A 39 1.15 -2.65 4.96
CA THR A 39 2.10 -1.61 5.35
C THR A 39 3.50 -2.21 5.46
N PRO A 40 4.56 -1.40 5.40
CA PRO A 40 5.94 -1.89 5.55
C PRO A 40 6.22 -2.70 6.83
N ALA A 41 5.37 -2.58 7.86
CA ALA A 41 5.49 -3.36 9.10
C ALA A 41 4.96 -4.81 8.95
N ASP A 42 4.17 -5.09 7.93
CA ASP A 42 3.60 -6.41 7.70
C ASP A 42 4.63 -7.40 7.17
N ASN A 43 4.55 -8.64 7.65
CA ASN A 43 5.28 -9.73 7.03
C ASN A 43 4.58 -10.14 5.73
N VAL A 44 5.19 -9.81 4.59
CA VAL A 44 4.60 -10.02 3.27
C VAL A 44 4.35 -11.50 2.99
N THR A 45 5.33 -12.38 3.26
CA THR A 45 5.21 -13.80 2.97
C THR A 45 4.15 -14.49 3.83
N THR A 46 4.11 -14.21 5.13
CA THR A 46 3.06 -14.73 6.01
C THR A 46 1.67 -14.27 5.57
N THR A 47 1.54 -12.99 5.21
CA THR A 47 0.26 -12.42 4.77
C THR A 47 -0.23 -13.05 3.48
N VAL A 48 0.64 -13.22 2.48
CA VAL A 48 0.30 -13.88 1.21
C VAL A 48 -0.12 -15.33 1.43
N ASN A 49 0.61 -16.07 2.26
CA ASN A 49 0.33 -17.47 2.53
C ASN A 49 -1.03 -17.67 3.21
N ALA A 50 -1.43 -16.74 4.09
CA ALA A 50 -2.68 -16.82 4.85
C ALA A 50 -3.95 -16.54 4.02
N LYS A 51 -3.83 -15.94 2.82
CA LYS A 51 -4.99 -15.51 2.03
C LYS A 51 -5.35 -16.51 0.92
N PRO A 52 -6.63 -16.59 0.51
CA PRO A 52 -7.05 -17.47 -0.58
C PRO A 52 -6.50 -17.00 -1.93
N ARG A 53 -6.64 -17.87 -2.95
CA ARG A 53 -6.40 -17.50 -4.36
C ARG A 53 -7.22 -16.27 -4.75
N SER A 54 -6.77 -15.56 -5.78
CA SER A 54 -7.44 -14.35 -6.29
C SER A 54 -7.57 -13.19 -5.30
N THR A 55 -6.80 -13.20 -4.20
CA THR A 55 -6.74 -12.07 -3.27
C THR A 55 -6.01 -10.88 -3.90
N VAL A 56 -6.52 -9.68 -3.64
CA VAL A 56 -5.88 -8.41 -3.98
C VAL A 56 -5.15 -7.88 -2.74
N PHE A 57 -3.87 -7.54 -2.91
CA PHE A 57 -3.02 -6.91 -1.91
C PHE A 57 -2.67 -5.49 -2.34
N CYS A 58 -2.86 -4.56 -1.41
CA CYS A 58 -2.66 -3.14 -1.60
C CYS A 58 -1.50 -2.70 -0.72
N LEU A 59 -0.32 -2.52 -1.33
CA LEU A 59 0.90 -2.16 -0.63
C LEU A 59 0.95 -0.64 -0.51
N ALA A 60 0.84 -0.13 0.72
CA ALA A 60 1.13 1.26 1.02
C ALA A 60 2.61 1.59 0.68
N ALA A 61 2.89 2.88 0.47
CA ALA A 61 4.24 3.36 0.19
C ALA A 61 5.21 3.03 1.34
N GLY A 62 6.47 2.78 0.99
CA GLY A 62 7.53 2.44 1.94
C GLY A 62 8.23 1.12 1.63
N VAL A 63 9.21 0.77 2.46
CA VAL A 63 10.13 -0.35 2.22
C VAL A 63 9.74 -1.57 3.05
N TYR A 64 9.27 -2.62 2.38
CA TYR A 64 8.96 -3.92 2.96
C TYR A 64 10.22 -4.77 3.00
N GLN A 65 10.65 -5.15 4.20
CA GLN A 65 11.81 -6.02 4.39
C GLN A 65 11.39 -7.49 4.23
N VAL A 66 11.73 -8.09 3.09
CA VAL A 66 11.30 -9.44 2.72
C VAL A 66 12.45 -10.41 2.92
N LYS A 67 12.32 -11.29 3.91
CA LYS A 67 13.37 -12.25 4.31
C LYS A 67 13.20 -13.65 3.71
N SER A 68 12.07 -13.93 3.08
CA SER A 68 11.75 -15.23 2.48
C SER A 68 11.00 -15.05 1.16
N THR A 69 11.06 -16.07 0.30
CA THR A 69 10.49 -15.99 -1.06
C THR A 69 8.98 -15.83 -0.99
N ILE A 70 8.43 -14.90 -1.77
CA ILE A 70 6.97 -14.75 -1.88
C ILE A 70 6.47 -15.76 -2.91
N GLU A 71 5.63 -16.69 -2.45
CA GLU A 71 5.01 -17.73 -3.27
C GLU A 71 3.52 -17.41 -3.47
N PRO A 72 3.16 -16.56 -4.44
CA PRO A 72 1.78 -16.16 -4.63
C PRO A 72 0.95 -17.34 -5.13
N LYS A 73 -0.34 -17.34 -4.82
CA LYS A 73 -1.31 -18.30 -5.36
C LYS A 73 -1.91 -17.74 -6.65
N ALA A 74 -2.51 -18.62 -7.46
CA ALA A 74 -3.05 -18.19 -8.75
C ALA A 74 -4.10 -17.06 -8.61
N GLY A 75 -4.10 -16.14 -9.57
CA GLY A 75 -5.01 -15.01 -9.65
C GLY A 75 -4.73 -13.88 -8.66
N MET A 76 -3.75 -14.02 -7.76
CA MET A 76 -3.44 -12.96 -6.80
C MET A 76 -2.93 -11.70 -7.49
N LYS A 77 -3.27 -10.54 -6.92
CA LYS A 77 -2.87 -9.24 -7.46
C LYS A 77 -2.18 -8.42 -6.39
N PHE A 78 -1.10 -7.76 -6.76
CA PHE A 78 -0.27 -6.94 -5.90
C PHE A 78 -0.17 -5.56 -6.53
N PHE A 79 -0.73 -4.55 -5.86
CA PHE A 79 -0.72 -3.17 -6.31
C PHE A 79 0.05 -2.32 -5.30
N GLY A 80 1.11 -1.69 -5.78
CA GLY A 80 1.92 -0.74 -5.02
C GLY A 80 1.40 0.68 -5.15
N ALA A 81 1.30 1.37 -4.02
CA ALA A 81 1.28 2.83 -4.02
C ALA A 81 2.66 3.36 -4.49
N PRO A 82 2.72 4.56 -5.10
CA PRO A 82 3.97 5.18 -5.48
C PRO A 82 4.97 5.21 -4.31
N GLY A 83 6.17 4.63 -4.51
CA GLY A 83 7.20 4.50 -3.48
C GLY A 83 7.12 3.24 -2.62
N ALA A 84 6.25 2.27 -2.96
CA ALA A 84 6.31 0.92 -2.40
C ALA A 84 7.53 0.17 -2.96
N VAL A 85 8.31 -0.44 -2.08
CA VAL A 85 9.53 -1.18 -2.41
C VAL A 85 9.55 -2.50 -1.65
N LEU A 86 9.72 -3.61 -2.35
CA LEU A 86 10.08 -4.89 -1.74
C LEU A 86 11.60 -5.04 -1.78
N ASP A 87 12.21 -5.17 -0.60
CA ASP A 87 13.65 -5.20 -0.42
C ASP A 87 14.08 -6.51 0.25
N GLY A 88 14.91 -7.29 -0.45
CA GLY A 88 15.51 -8.53 0.03
C GLY A 88 16.79 -8.35 0.87
N ALA A 89 17.08 -7.11 1.28
CA ALA A 89 18.19 -6.67 2.13
C ALA A 89 19.60 -6.70 1.51
N THR A 90 19.97 -7.69 0.68
CA THR A 90 21.27 -7.68 -0.04
C THR A 90 21.20 -8.36 -1.41
N ALA A 91 21.99 -7.90 -2.37
CA ALA A 91 22.12 -8.57 -3.68
C ALA A 91 22.75 -9.98 -3.61
N THR A 92 23.35 -10.34 -2.47
CA THR A 92 23.84 -11.70 -2.17
C THR A 92 22.78 -12.62 -1.59
N SER A 93 21.54 -12.13 -1.45
CA SER A 93 20.40 -12.91 -0.99
C SER A 93 20.25 -14.18 -1.83
N THR A 94 19.94 -15.30 -1.17
CA THR A 94 19.56 -16.56 -1.83
C THR A 94 18.06 -16.66 -2.04
N THR A 95 17.32 -15.63 -1.65
CA THR A 95 15.87 -15.55 -1.70
C THR A 95 15.44 -14.84 -2.98
N ASP A 96 14.42 -15.37 -3.66
CA ASP A 96 13.79 -14.66 -4.78
C ASP A 96 12.71 -13.72 -4.22
N GLY A 97 12.42 -12.60 -4.88
CA GLY A 97 11.34 -11.70 -4.44
C GLY A 97 9.99 -12.41 -4.57
N PHE A 98 9.62 -12.75 -5.79
CA PHE A 98 8.48 -13.60 -6.11
C PHE A 98 8.90 -14.87 -6.84
N ASN A 99 8.26 -16.00 -6.54
CA ASN A 99 8.42 -17.24 -7.30
C ASN A 99 7.08 -17.94 -7.55
N GLY A 100 6.55 -17.73 -8.76
CA GLY A 100 5.37 -18.44 -9.26
C GLY A 100 5.68 -19.70 -10.05
N SER A 101 6.91 -19.83 -10.54
CA SER A 101 7.32 -21.00 -11.32
C SER A 101 7.43 -22.25 -10.43
N ALA A 102 7.85 -22.10 -9.17
CA ALA A 102 8.02 -23.23 -8.25
C ALA A 102 6.69 -23.86 -7.81
N ASN A 103 5.63 -23.05 -7.68
CA ASN A 103 4.32 -23.50 -7.21
C ASN A 103 3.25 -23.56 -8.31
N GLY A 104 3.63 -23.31 -9.58
CA GLY A 104 2.72 -23.33 -10.72
C GLY A 104 1.65 -22.24 -10.67
N ALA A 105 1.88 -21.13 -9.97
CA ALA A 105 0.93 -20.03 -9.89
C ALA A 105 0.72 -19.36 -11.25
N THR A 106 -0.54 -19.14 -11.60
CA THR A 106 -0.93 -18.56 -12.89
C THR A 106 -1.75 -17.29 -12.71
N GLY A 107 -1.72 -16.40 -13.69
CA GLY A 107 -2.58 -15.21 -13.70
C GLY A 107 -2.32 -14.23 -12.55
N VAL A 108 -1.09 -14.17 -12.04
CA VAL A 108 -0.72 -13.20 -10.99
C VAL A 108 -0.46 -11.84 -11.62
N THR A 109 -0.88 -10.77 -10.94
CA THR A 109 -0.59 -9.39 -11.36
C THR A 109 0.33 -8.72 -10.35
N LEU A 110 1.43 -8.14 -10.82
CA LEU A 110 2.31 -7.25 -10.05
C LEU A 110 2.25 -5.87 -10.73
N ASP A 111 2.00 -4.81 -9.96
CA ASP A 111 1.89 -3.47 -10.52
C ASP A 111 2.31 -2.37 -9.53
N GLY A 112 3.15 -1.43 -9.97
CA GLY A 112 3.37 -0.15 -9.28
C GLY A 112 4.34 -0.16 -8.08
N PHE A 113 5.26 -1.12 -7.98
CA PHE A 113 6.27 -1.17 -6.92
C PHE A 113 7.63 -1.68 -7.41
N GLU A 114 8.70 -1.35 -6.68
CA GLU A 114 10.07 -1.81 -6.96
C GLU A 114 10.35 -3.17 -6.31
N VAL A 115 11.13 -4.03 -6.97
CA VAL A 115 11.58 -5.31 -6.43
C VAL A 115 13.11 -5.39 -6.51
N ARG A 116 13.79 -5.26 -5.36
CA ARG A 116 15.25 -5.12 -5.33
C ARG A 116 15.93 -6.00 -4.29
N ASN A 117 17.24 -6.16 -4.44
CA ASN A 117 18.11 -6.88 -3.50
C ASN A 117 17.66 -8.32 -3.24
N PHE A 118 17.21 -9.01 -4.28
CA PHE A 118 16.91 -10.45 -4.27
C PHE A 118 17.88 -11.18 -5.18
N ARG A 119 18.00 -12.51 -5.02
CA ARG A 119 18.71 -13.37 -5.98
C ARG A 119 18.14 -13.20 -7.39
N VAL A 120 16.81 -13.27 -7.47
CA VAL A 120 16.00 -12.95 -8.63
C VAL A 120 14.80 -12.18 -8.13
N GLY A 121 14.54 -11.00 -8.68
CA GLY A 121 13.40 -10.17 -8.27
C GLY A 121 12.07 -10.90 -8.48
N VAL A 122 11.80 -11.36 -9.70
CA VAL A 122 10.56 -12.06 -10.05
C VAL A 122 10.84 -13.27 -10.93
N ARG A 123 10.54 -14.47 -10.43
CA ARG A 123 10.39 -15.69 -11.23
C ARG A 123 8.91 -15.91 -11.54
N ALA A 124 8.47 -15.29 -12.62
CA ALA A 124 7.07 -15.34 -13.03
C ALA A 124 6.60 -16.77 -13.34
N GLY A 125 5.35 -17.07 -13.01
CA GLY A 125 4.63 -18.23 -13.52
C GLY A 125 3.92 -17.92 -14.83
N ARG A 126 3.05 -18.84 -15.28
CA ARG A 126 2.32 -18.68 -16.55
C ARG A 126 1.27 -17.57 -16.46
N ASP A 127 1.13 -16.78 -17.51
CA ASP A 127 0.10 -15.73 -17.64
C ASP A 127 0.21 -14.61 -16.59
N TRP A 128 1.43 -14.36 -16.08
CA TRP A 128 1.65 -13.23 -15.17
C TRP A 128 1.64 -11.91 -15.93
N LEU A 129 1.03 -10.90 -15.32
CA LEU A 129 1.09 -9.52 -15.79
C LEU A 129 1.97 -8.72 -14.82
N ILE A 130 3.05 -8.13 -15.32
CA ILE A 130 3.99 -7.33 -14.54
C ILE A 130 4.08 -5.95 -15.22
N THR A 131 3.65 -4.90 -14.53
CA THR A 131 3.53 -3.54 -15.09
C THR A 131 4.06 -2.51 -14.11
N ASN A 132 4.69 -1.44 -14.61
CA ASN A 132 5.14 -0.33 -13.75
C ASN A 132 6.01 -0.78 -12.55
N ASN A 133 6.79 -1.86 -12.72
CA ASN A 133 7.73 -2.36 -11.73
C ASN A 133 9.16 -2.04 -12.17
N ASN A 134 9.99 -1.60 -11.22
CA ASN A 134 11.42 -1.36 -11.41
C ASN A 134 12.27 -2.35 -10.62
#